data_AF-A0A1R3W7L6-F1
#
_entry.id   AF-A0A1R3W7L6-F1
#
_cell.length_a   1.000
_cell.length_b   1.000
_cell.length_c   1.000
_cell.angle_alpha   90.00
_cell.angle_beta   90.00
_cell.angle_gamma   90.00
#
_symmetry.space_group_name_H-M   'P 1'
#
loop_
_entity.id
_entity.type
_entity.pdbx_description
1 polymer ?
#
loop_
_entity_poly.entity_id
_entity_poly.type
_entity_poly.pdbx_seq_one_letter_code
_entity_poly.pdbx_strand_id
1 'polypeptide(L)'
;MLEIQLKHSLWAHLACDDLGQWWIRRPHGPWHAFYLHYDTVALPSLILLYAQFRRGARLRLVLGPWSASADELRRLRVALRLSSILKPEDQKR
;
A
#
# COMPACT_ATOMS: atom_id res chain seq x y z
N MET A 1 -6.18 -3.97 8.53
CA MET A 1 -5.40 -2.71 8.58
C MET A 1 -3.96 -3.07 8.93
N LEU A 2 -2.99 -2.49 8.22
CA LEU A 2 -1.55 -2.69 8.41
C LEU A 2 -0.95 -1.37 8.89
N GLU A 3 -0.09 -1.41 9.90
CA GLU A 3 0.65 -0.24 10.35
C GLU A 3 2.06 -0.29 9.74
N ILE A 4 2.53 0.85 9.25
CA ILE A 4 3.84 0.97 8.61
C ILE A 4 4.51 2.28 9.02
N GLN A 5 5.80 2.22 9.29
CA GLN A 5 6.63 3.38 9.54
C GLN A 5 7.24 3.89 8.24
N LEU A 6 6.90 5.11 7.88
CA LEU A 6 7.50 5.84 6.77
C LEU A 6 8.86 6.40 7.18
N LYS A 7 9.74 6.59 6.19
CA LYS A 7 11.07 7.18 6.40
C LYS A 7 10.89 8.51 7.17
N HIS A 8 11.65 8.71 8.26
CA HIS A 8 11.58 9.85 9.19
C HIS A 8 10.49 9.81 10.28
N SER A 9 10.28 8.65 10.91
CA SER A 9 9.47 8.50 12.14
C SER A 9 7.97 8.79 12.00
N LEU A 10 7.46 8.88 10.77
CA LEU A 10 6.04 9.09 10.50
C LEU A 10 5.36 7.73 10.35
N TRP A 11 4.51 7.35 11.29
CA TRP A 11 3.66 6.16 11.14
C TRP A 11 2.55 6.42 10.12
N ALA A 12 2.09 5.38 9.44
CA ALA A 12 0.94 5.42 8.57
C ALA A 12 0.19 4.09 8.64
N HIS A 13 -1.12 4.15 8.45
CA HIS A 13 -1.93 2.95 8.30
C HIS A 13 -2.23 2.73 6.83
N LEU A 14 -2.07 1.49 6.39
CA LEU A 14 -2.49 0.98 5.11
C LEU A 14 -3.70 0.07 5.29
N ALA A 15 -4.68 0.21 4.40
CA ALA A 15 -5.81 -0.70 4.31
C ALA A 15 -6.11 -1.00 2.84
N CYS A 16 -6.60 -2.22 2.61
CA CYS A 16 -7.20 -2.64 1.36
C CYS A 16 -8.60 -3.11 1.70
N ASP A 17 -9.61 -2.67 0.94
CA ASP A 17 -10.98 -3.16 1.08
C ASP A 17 -11.23 -4.38 0.18
N ASP A 18 -12.42 -4.96 0.30
CA ASP A 18 -12.82 -6.18 -0.42
C ASP A 18 -12.91 -5.97 -1.94
N LEU A 19 -12.98 -4.71 -2.40
CA LEU A 19 -12.99 -4.35 -3.82
C LEU A 19 -11.57 -4.16 -4.39
N GLY A 20 -10.54 -4.38 -3.57
CA GLY A 20 -9.14 -4.20 -3.95
C GLY A 20 -8.68 -2.73 -3.97
N GLN A 21 -9.48 -1.81 -3.44
CA GLN A 21 -9.11 -0.39 -3.35
C GLN A 21 -8.22 -0.16 -2.13
N TRP A 22 -7.13 0.57 -2.35
CA TRP A 22 -6.14 0.85 -1.32
C TRP A 22 -6.35 2.22 -0.69
N TRP A 23 -6.08 2.29 0.60
CA TRP A 23 -6.23 3.47 1.44
C TRP A 23 -5.01 3.67 2.32
N ILE A 24 -4.59 4.92 2.49
CA ILE A 24 -3.52 5.31 3.40
C ILE A 24 -3.95 6.48 4.28
N ARG A 25 -3.56 6.47 5.55
CA ARG A 25 -3.66 7.64 6.44
C ARG A 25 -2.43 7.77 7.31
N ARG A 26 -2.16 9.00 7.74
CA ARG A 26 -1.29 9.27 8.89
C ARG A 26 -2.04 8.96 10.21
N PRO A 27 -1.35 8.86 11.35
CA PRO A 27 -1.99 8.66 12.64
C PRO A 27 -2.87 9.88 12.90
N HIS A 28 -4.12 9.66 13.29
CA HIS A 28 -5.14 10.69 13.48
C HIS A 28 -5.48 11.54 12.23
N GLY A 29 -4.99 11.16 11.04
CA GLY A 29 -5.31 11.82 9.78
C GLY A 29 -6.49 11.18 9.04
N PRO A 30 -7.04 11.88 8.03
CA PRO A 30 -8.07 11.31 7.16
C PRO A 30 -7.50 10.19 6.28
N TRP A 31 -8.37 9.27 5.85
CA TRP A 31 -8.05 8.25 4.87
C TRP A 31 -8.04 8.83 3.45
N HIS A 32 -7.03 8.42 2.69
CA HIS A 32 -6.88 8.78 1.29
C HIS A 32 -6.82 7.53 0.42
N ALA A 33 -7.74 7.43 -0.54
CA ALA A 33 -7.73 6.38 -1.54
C ALA A 33 -6.58 6.59 -2.53
N PHE A 34 -5.89 5.51 -2.86
CA PHE A 34 -4.86 5.50 -3.89
C PHE A 34 -4.89 4.20 -4.69
N TYR A 35 -4.32 4.26 -5.88
CA TYR A 35 -4.13 3.12 -6.77
C TYR A 35 -2.67 2.71 -6.76
N LEU A 36 -2.42 1.41 -6.83
CA LEU A 36 -1.07 0.88 -7.00
C LEU A 36 -0.69 0.87 -8.48
N HIS A 37 0.50 1.35 -8.79
CA HIS A 37 1.09 1.24 -10.11
C HIS A 37 1.69 -0.14 -10.35
N TYR A 38 1.81 -0.50 -11.63
CA TYR A 38 2.48 -1.72 -12.10
C TYR A 38 3.94 -1.82 -11.65
N ASP A 39 4.59 -0.68 -11.39
CA ASP A 39 5.96 -0.60 -10.88
C ASP A 39 6.09 -1.01 -9.40
N THR A 40 5.00 -1.39 -8.73
CA THR A 40 5.03 -1.87 -7.35
C THR A 40 5.82 -3.18 -7.26
N VAL A 41 6.87 -3.20 -6.45
CA VAL A 41 7.76 -4.36 -6.30
C VAL A 41 7.69 -4.90 -4.87
N ALA A 42 7.45 -6.20 -4.71
CA ALA A 42 7.46 -6.88 -3.41
C ALA A 42 8.55 -7.97 -3.36
N LEU A 43 9.68 -7.65 -2.73
CA LEU A 43 10.80 -8.56 -2.43
C LEU A 43 10.73 -9.04 -0.98
N PRO A 44 11.37 -10.16 -0.58
CA PRO A 44 11.22 -10.79 0.73
C PRO A 44 11.28 -9.85 1.95
N SER A 45 12.19 -8.89 1.95
CA SER A 45 12.41 -7.91 3.03
C SER A 45 12.18 -6.46 2.62
N LEU A 46 11.70 -6.22 1.39
CA LEU A 46 11.54 -4.87 0.85
C LEU A 46 10.28 -4.79 -0.02
N ILE A 47 9.42 -3.81 0.24
CA ILE A 47 8.28 -3.50 -0.61
C ILE A 47 8.39 -2.05 -1.07
N LEU A 48 8.39 -1.84 -2.38
CA LEU A 48 8.34 -0.54 -3.04
C LEU A 48 6.92 -0.31 -3.54
N LEU A 49 6.12 0.48 -2.84
CA LEU A 49 4.78 0.85 -3.29
C LEU A 49 4.85 2.13 -4.12
N TYR A 50 4.31 2.08 -5.32
CA TYR A 50 4.10 3.26 -6.16
C TYR A 50 2.61 3.58 -6.17
N ALA A 51 2.22 4.60 -5.42
CA ALA A 51 0.84 4.98 -5.21
C ALA A 51 0.49 6.22 -6.04
N GLN A 52 -0.68 6.22 -6.68
CA GLN A 52 -1.27 7.40 -7.32
C GLN A 52 -2.62 7.72 -6.68
N PHE A 53 -2.79 8.96 -6.25
CA PHE A 53 -4.04 9.45 -5.69
C PHE A 53 -4.94 10.01 -6.79
N ARG A 54 -6.24 10.05 -6.55
CA ARG A 54 -7.24 10.61 -7.50
C ARG A 54 -6.94 12.05 -7.94
N ARG A 55 -6.24 12.84 -7.11
CA ARG A 55 -5.83 14.21 -7.43
C ARG A 55 -4.54 14.30 -8.27
N GLY A 56 -4.05 13.18 -8.81
CA GLY A 56 -2.84 13.11 -9.63
C GLY A 56 -1.52 13.07 -8.85
N ALA A 57 -1.54 13.31 -7.54
CA ALA A 57 -0.36 13.16 -6.70
C ALA A 57 0.17 11.72 -6.75
N ARG A 58 1.49 11.57 -6.87
CA ARG A 58 2.19 10.28 -6.84
C ARG A 58 3.07 10.21 -5.61
N LEU A 59 3.05 9.06 -4.95
CA LEU A 59 3.83 8.80 -3.75
C LEU A 59 4.57 7.48 -3.91
N ARG A 60 5.88 7.51 -3.66
CA ARG A 60 6.70 6.30 -3.59
C ARG A 60 6.98 5.98 -2.13
N LEU A 61 6.56 4.80 -1.68
CA LEU A 61 6.82 4.30 -0.34
C LEU A 61 7.84 3.18 -0.41
N VAL A 62 8.87 3.27 0.41
CA VAL A 62 9.90 2.26 0.57
C VAL A 62 9.71 1.63 1.94
N LEU A 63 9.26 0.38 1.98
CA LEU A 63 8.97 -0.36 3.19
C LEU A 63 10.02 -1.46 3.35
N GLY A 64 11.03 -1.18 4.16
CA GLY A 64 12.11 -2.11 4.46
C GLY A 64 11.97 -2.75 5.85
N PRO A 65 12.98 -3.49 6.31
CA PRO A 65 12.97 -4.15 7.62
C PRO A 65 12.91 -3.17 8.80
N TRP A 66 13.23 -1.89 8.58
CA TRP A 66 13.09 -0.82 9.59
C TRP A 66 11.74 -0.11 9.54
N SER A 67 10.90 -0.40 8.54
CA SER A 67 9.61 0.27 8.32
C SER A 67 8.43 -0.55 8.85
N ALA A 68 8.60 -1.86 8.99
CA ALA A 68 7.53 -2.76 9.38
C ALA A 68 8.15 -4.08 9.88
N SER A 69 7.45 -4.77 10.77
CA SER A 69 7.81 -6.12 11.18
C SER A 69 7.77 -7.09 10.00
N ALA A 70 8.47 -8.22 10.14
CA ALA A 70 8.47 -9.26 9.10
C ALA A 70 7.05 -9.78 8.81
N ASP A 71 6.21 -9.89 9.84
CA ASP A 71 4.81 -10.30 9.71
C ASP A 71 3.95 -9.27 8.97
N GLU A 72 4.16 -7.98 9.20
CA GLU A 72 3.48 -6.91 8.47
C GLU A 72 3.86 -6.90 6.99
N LEU A 73 5.16 -7.04 6.68
CA LEU A 73 5.62 -7.16 5.30
C LEU A 73 5.05 -8.41 4.62
N ARG A 74 4.96 -9.53 5.35
CA ARG A 74 4.34 -10.76 4.85
C ARG A 74 2.85 -10.58 4.55
N ARG A 75 2.09 -10.00 5.48
CA ARG A 75 0.66 -9.71 5.30
C ARG A 75 0.43 -8.75 4.13
N LEU A 76 1.24 -7.70 4.02
CA LEU A 76 1.17 -6.75 2.92
C LEU A 76 1.41 -7.44 1.58
N ARG A 77 2.41 -8.32 1.48
CA ARG A 77 2.68 -9.09 0.25
C ARG A 77 1.51 -9.99 -0.14
N VAL A 78 0.87 -10.65 0.82
CA VAL A 78 -0.33 -11.45 0.57
C VAL A 78 -1.46 -10.57 0.04
N ALA A 79 -1.73 -9.43 0.69
CA ALA A 79 -2.77 -8.49 0.27
C ALA A 79 -2.52 -7.92 -1.14
N LEU A 80 -1.28 -7.53 -1.45
CA LEU A 80 -0.87 -7.06 -2.78
C LEU A 80 -1.08 -8.14 -3.86
N ARG A 81 -0.77 -9.40 -3.54
CA ARG A 81 -0.97 -10.51 -4.47
C ARG A 81 -2.44 -10.77 -4.72
N LEU A 82 -3.28 -10.75 -3.68
CA LEU A 82 -4.73 -10.91 -3.82
C LEU A 82 -5.37 -9.79 -4.65
N SER A 83 -4.92 -8.55 -4.44
CA SER A 83 -5.42 -7.40 -5.21
C SER A 83 -4.92 -7.39 -6.67
N SER A 84 -3.80 -8.03 -7.00
CA SER A 84 -3.36 -8.23 -8.40
C SER A 84 -4.16 -9.27 -9.19
N ILE A 85 -4.92 -10.13 -8.50
CA ILE A 85 -5.81 -11.13 -9.13
C ILE A 85 -7.12 -10.48 -9.56
N LEU A 86 -7.50 -9.38 -8.92
CA LEU A 86 -8.62 -8.53 -9.31
C LEU A 86 -8.12 -7.54 -10.38
N LYS A 87 -8.23 -7.91 -11.65
CA LYS A 87 -7.79 -7.04 -12.74
C LYS A 87 -8.58 -5.71 -12.73
N PRO A 88 -7.94 -4.58 -13.04
CA PRO A 88 -8.62 -3.29 -13.22
C PRO A 88 -9.58 -3.27 -14.42
N GLU A 89 -9.58 -4.28 -15.28
CA GLU A 89 -10.50 -4.42 -16.41
C GLU A 89 -11.96 -4.66 -15.96
N ASP A 90 -12.19 -5.16 -14.73
CA ASP A 90 -13.54 -5.35 -14.18
C ASP A 90 -14.12 -4.13 -13.46
N GLN A 91 -13.32 -3.07 -13.22
CA GLN A 91 -13.79 -1.84 -12.53
C GLN A 91 -14.40 -0.79 -13.48
N LYS A 92 -14.64 -1.15 -14.75
CA LYS A 92 -15.24 -0.26 -15.78
C LYS A 92 -16.67 -0.65 -16.20
N ARG A 93 -17.38 -1.48 -15.44
CA ARG A 93 -18.82 -1.73 -15.67
C ARG A 93 -19.69 -0.98 -14.67
#